data_AF-A0A4E9EYV8-F1
#
_entry.id   AF-A0A4E9EYV8-F1
#
_cell.length_a   1.000
_cell.length_b   1.000
_cell.length_c   1.000
_cell.angle_alpha   90.00
_cell.angle_beta   90.00
_cell.angle_gamma   90.00
#
_symmetry.space_group_name_H-M   'P 1'
#
loop_
_entity.id
_entity.type
_entity.pdbx_description
1 polymer ?
#
loop_
_entity_poly.entity_id
_entity_poly.type
_entity_poly.pdbx_seq_one_letter_code
_entity_poly.pdbx_strand_id
1 'polypeptide(L)'
;MSISSLFSRLVKDLSNGIIAVNIKIKQSKSDAILKAAVQRPLIEEEYYFLKPLCDTFDEIHCEMNAGENSALRISAEEIFQHVYGLVSPLDCMDEIKLSLFELSLSMLLVVKTLQDNDTTVTEEEIENIAEHVTNADQLCKALCKHPDRLIRLGIISEQMSQLLKRSILWMVKRGKLGHIISWKYVKYFEFYDESNINEIISIASVEMLKNLLHSSSHDLQPSKKFALYFALAKHQNEEKRKLLFAVLKDVLEIVVDIAGRDYLTAIDFLRHILPVATGSAYERDFVSFALAILAVNCESLSSNFVALRKTLSLLLFIKTYMRQTGVTAFYSFELDLVNN
;
A
#
# COMPACT_ATOMS: atom_id res chain seq x y z
N MET A 1 18.78 -38.06 -39.20
CA MET A 1 17.91 -36.90 -38.91
C MET A 1 16.62 -37.07 -39.69
N SER A 2 15.45 -36.95 -39.03
CA SER A 2 14.15 -36.98 -39.72
C SER A 2 13.82 -35.60 -40.29
N ILE A 3 13.03 -35.53 -41.36
CA ILE A 3 12.55 -34.28 -41.95
C ILE A 3 11.85 -33.40 -40.90
N SER A 4 11.13 -34.01 -39.95
CA SER A 4 10.50 -33.32 -38.81
C SER A 4 11.54 -32.60 -37.92
N SER A 5 12.67 -33.24 -37.61
CA SER A 5 13.74 -32.61 -36.82
C SER A 5 14.40 -31.42 -37.53
N LEU A 6 14.54 -31.48 -38.86
CA LEU A 6 15.06 -30.37 -39.68
C LEU A 6 14.07 -29.21 -39.74
N PHE A 7 12.79 -29.49 -39.95
CA PHE A 7 11.75 -28.45 -39.98
C PHE A 7 11.60 -27.74 -38.63
N SER A 8 11.57 -28.49 -37.53
CA SER A 8 11.50 -27.93 -36.18
C SER A 8 12.71 -27.02 -35.88
N ARG A 9 13.91 -27.43 -36.29
CA ARG A 9 15.12 -26.60 -36.16
C ARG A 9 15.03 -25.33 -37.00
N LEU A 10 14.59 -25.42 -38.24
CA LEU A 10 14.49 -24.29 -39.15
C LEU A 10 13.43 -23.26 -38.71
N VAL A 11 12.28 -23.72 -38.19
CA VAL A 11 11.27 -22.86 -37.57
C VAL A 11 11.82 -22.17 -36.33
N LYS A 12 12.57 -22.89 -35.49
CA LYS A 12 13.22 -22.32 -34.31
C LYS A 12 14.27 -21.26 -34.68
N ASP A 13 15.10 -21.53 -35.69
CA ASP A 13 16.12 -20.60 -36.17
C ASP A 13 15.50 -19.33 -36.78
N LEU A 14 14.40 -19.46 -37.54
CA LEU A 14 13.64 -18.32 -38.09
C LEU A 14 12.96 -17.50 -36.98
N SER A 15 12.35 -18.17 -36.01
CA SER A 15 11.73 -17.52 -34.85
C SER A 15 12.78 -16.73 -34.05
N ASN A 16 13.93 -17.36 -33.76
CA ASN A 16 15.03 -16.71 -33.05
C ASN A 16 15.59 -15.53 -33.86
N GLY A 17 15.72 -15.68 -35.19
CA GLY A 17 16.15 -14.60 -36.08
C GLY A 17 15.21 -13.38 -36.06
N ILE A 18 13.89 -13.60 -36.12
CA ILE A 18 12.88 -12.53 -36.05
C ILE A 18 12.91 -11.85 -34.68
N ILE A 19 13.02 -12.62 -33.59
CA ILE A 19 13.13 -12.10 -32.22
C ILE A 19 14.38 -11.22 -32.10
N ALA A 20 15.54 -11.70 -32.54
CA ALA A 20 16.80 -10.95 -32.48
C ALA A 20 16.76 -9.63 -33.28
N VAL A 21 16.14 -9.63 -34.47
CA VAL A 21 15.96 -8.40 -35.26
C VAL A 21 15.07 -7.40 -34.55
N ASN A 22 13.92 -7.84 -34.00
CA ASN A 22 13.03 -6.97 -33.25
C ASN A 22 13.72 -6.36 -32.02
N ILE A 23 14.59 -7.12 -31.36
CA ILE A 23 15.31 -6.67 -30.16
C ILE A 23 16.37 -5.63 -30.50
N LYS A 24 17.16 -5.83 -31.56
CA LYS A 24 18.10 -4.80 -32.03
C LYS A 24 17.39 -3.50 -32.42
N ILE A 25 16.19 -3.60 -33.02
CA ILE A 25 15.38 -2.43 -33.35
C ILE A 25 14.87 -1.76 -32.07
N LYS A 26 14.40 -2.52 -31.06
CA LYS A 26 13.98 -1.97 -29.77
C LYS A 26 15.15 -1.26 -29.06
N GLN A 27 16.31 -1.91 -28.96
CA GLN A 27 17.52 -1.34 -28.35
C GLN A 27 17.97 -0.04 -29.02
N SER A 28 18.19 -0.05 -30.34
CA SER A 28 18.66 1.15 -31.06
C SER A 28 17.69 2.33 -30.93
N LYS A 29 16.39 2.07 -30.83
CA LYS A 29 15.39 3.09 -30.50
C LYS A 29 15.51 3.55 -29.06
N SER A 30 15.66 2.65 -28.09
CA SER A 30 15.83 3.00 -26.68
C SER A 30 17.05 3.90 -26.46
N ASP A 31 18.21 3.53 -27.02
CA ASP A 31 19.44 4.30 -26.90
C ASP A 31 19.31 5.68 -27.56
N ALA A 32 18.62 5.76 -28.70
CA ALA A 32 18.35 7.04 -29.37
C ALA A 32 17.41 7.93 -28.56
N ILE A 33 16.36 7.37 -27.95
CA ILE A 33 15.42 8.10 -27.09
C ILE A 33 16.13 8.59 -25.83
N LEU A 34 16.93 7.75 -25.18
CA LEU A 34 17.70 8.15 -23.99
C LEU A 34 18.68 9.28 -24.33
N LYS A 35 19.45 9.16 -25.42
CA LYS A 35 20.35 10.25 -25.88
C LYS A 35 19.59 11.54 -26.19
N ALA A 36 18.41 11.43 -26.81
CA ALA A 36 17.56 12.58 -27.11
C ALA A 36 16.93 13.21 -25.85
N ALA A 37 16.68 12.41 -24.82
CA ALA A 37 16.22 12.89 -23.50
C ALA A 37 17.34 13.63 -22.78
N VAL A 38 18.52 13.03 -22.65
CA VAL A 38 19.69 13.62 -21.95
C VAL A 38 20.15 14.96 -22.56
N GLN A 39 19.84 15.20 -23.84
CA GLN A 39 20.16 16.46 -24.51
C GLN A 39 19.15 17.59 -24.24
N ARG A 40 18.06 17.32 -23.52
CA ARG A 40 17.05 18.33 -23.21
C ARG A 40 17.54 19.28 -22.12
N PRO A 41 17.25 20.59 -22.24
CA PRO A 41 17.66 21.58 -21.25
C PRO A 41 16.82 21.55 -19.97
N LEU A 42 15.60 21.00 -20.04
CA LEU A 42 14.61 21.01 -18.97
C LEU A 42 14.22 19.58 -18.59
N ILE A 43 14.06 19.33 -17.29
CA ILE A 43 13.72 18.00 -16.76
C ILE A 43 12.32 17.57 -17.21
N GLU A 44 11.41 18.53 -17.37
CA GLU A 44 10.06 18.33 -17.90
C GLU A 44 10.10 17.78 -19.33
N GLU A 45 11.03 18.31 -20.14
CA GLU A 45 11.25 17.80 -21.48
C GLU A 45 11.81 16.37 -21.43
N GLU A 46 12.79 16.09 -20.56
CA GLU A 46 13.31 14.72 -20.36
C GLU A 46 12.19 13.73 -20.03
N TYR A 47 11.29 14.09 -19.11
CA TYR A 47 10.15 13.27 -18.71
C TYR A 47 9.28 12.84 -19.90
N TYR A 48 8.97 13.74 -20.84
CA TYR A 48 8.16 13.40 -22.01
C TYR A 48 8.82 12.38 -22.94
N PHE A 49 10.15 12.32 -22.98
CA PHE A 49 10.89 11.30 -23.74
C PHE A 49 11.04 9.99 -22.95
N LEU A 50 11.29 10.08 -21.65
CA LEU A 50 11.53 8.92 -20.80
C LEU A 50 10.24 8.15 -20.51
N LYS A 51 9.09 8.82 -20.38
CA LYS A 51 7.83 8.15 -20.03
C LYS A 51 7.45 7.01 -20.98
N PRO A 52 7.32 7.24 -22.30
CA PRO A 52 6.98 6.16 -23.22
C PRO A 52 8.02 5.02 -23.22
N LEU A 53 9.28 5.37 -22.95
CA LEU A 53 10.38 4.41 -22.88
C LEU A 53 10.23 3.50 -21.66
N CYS A 54 10.02 4.05 -20.47
CA CYS A 54 9.76 3.30 -19.24
C CYS A 54 8.50 2.44 -19.36
N ASP A 55 7.42 2.99 -19.90
CA ASP A 55 6.17 2.25 -20.13
C ASP A 55 6.41 1.05 -21.07
N THR A 56 7.20 1.23 -22.13
CA THR A 56 7.57 0.13 -23.05
C THR A 56 8.37 -0.95 -22.32
N PHE A 57 9.35 -0.59 -21.49
CA PHE A 57 10.12 -1.57 -20.71
C PHE A 57 9.26 -2.33 -19.71
N ASP A 58 8.30 -1.65 -19.05
CA ASP A 58 7.33 -2.30 -18.18
C ASP A 58 6.46 -3.31 -18.93
N GLU A 59 6.10 -3.06 -20.19
CA GLU A 59 5.34 -4.02 -21.01
C GLU A 59 6.18 -5.23 -21.47
N ILE A 60 7.46 -5.01 -21.82
CA ILE A 60 8.30 -6.05 -22.44
C ILE A 60 9.30 -6.71 -21.48
N HIS A 61 9.24 -6.42 -20.18
CA HIS A 61 10.25 -6.86 -19.21
C HIS A 61 10.53 -8.37 -19.26
N CYS A 62 9.50 -9.21 -19.48
CA CYS A 62 9.64 -10.66 -19.61
C CYS A 62 10.59 -11.09 -20.75
N GLU A 63 10.70 -10.29 -21.83
CA GLU A 63 11.61 -10.56 -22.95
C GLU A 63 13.08 -10.38 -22.53
N MET A 64 13.37 -9.58 -21.50
CA MET A 64 14.74 -9.31 -21.05
C MET A 64 15.42 -10.52 -20.41
N ASN A 65 14.65 -11.51 -19.94
CA ASN A 65 15.19 -12.73 -19.32
C ASN A 65 15.58 -13.83 -20.31
N ALA A 66 15.24 -13.71 -21.60
CA ALA A 66 15.77 -14.66 -22.58
C ALA A 66 17.28 -14.43 -22.70
N GLY A 67 18.10 -15.45 -22.39
CA GLY A 67 19.57 -15.35 -22.29
C GLY A 67 20.32 -14.83 -23.53
N GLU A 68 19.61 -14.53 -24.62
CA GLU A 68 20.14 -13.92 -25.84
C GLU A 68 20.00 -12.37 -25.85
N ASN A 69 19.44 -11.76 -24.81
CA ASN A 69 19.00 -10.34 -24.82
C ASN A 69 19.81 -9.40 -23.93
N SER A 70 21.12 -9.64 -23.79
CA SER A 70 22.02 -8.80 -22.98
C SER A 70 21.94 -7.31 -23.36
N ALA A 71 21.79 -7.01 -24.65
CA ALA A 71 21.74 -5.63 -25.13
C ALA A 71 20.49 -4.86 -24.68
N LEU A 72 19.32 -5.51 -24.66
CA LEU A 72 18.09 -4.90 -24.16
C LEU A 72 18.15 -4.69 -22.63
N ARG A 73 18.80 -5.62 -21.92
CA ARG A 73 19.10 -5.49 -20.50
C ARG A 73 19.98 -4.27 -20.22
N ILE A 74 21.10 -4.13 -20.93
CA ILE A 74 22.02 -2.99 -20.75
C ILE A 74 21.28 -1.67 -20.95
N SER A 75 20.48 -1.54 -22.03
CA SER A 75 19.69 -0.32 -22.23
C SER A 75 18.70 -0.06 -21.08
N ALA A 76 18.06 -1.09 -20.53
CA ALA A 76 17.13 -0.94 -19.41
C ALA A 76 17.83 -0.49 -18.12
N GLU A 77 19.02 -1.03 -17.84
CA GLU A 77 19.88 -0.64 -16.71
C GLU A 77 20.32 0.82 -16.83
N GLU A 78 20.78 1.25 -18.01
CA GLU A 78 21.17 2.64 -18.28
C GLU A 78 20.01 3.62 -18.06
N ILE A 79 18.80 3.26 -18.51
CA ILE A 79 17.61 4.09 -18.30
C ILE A 79 17.23 4.13 -16.83
N PHE A 80 17.33 3.01 -16.11
CA PHE A 80 17.03 2.97 -14.68
C PHE A 80 17.99 3.89 -13.92
N GLN A 81 19.29 3.81 -14.22
CA GLN A 81 20.30 4.68 -13.62
C GLN A 81 20.02 6.15 -13.91
N HIS A 82 19.67 6.48 -15.16
CA HIS A 82 19.35 7.86 -15.54
C HIS A 82 18.13 8.38 -14.80
N VAL A 83 17.01 7.64 -14.87
CA VAL A 83 15.76 8.00 -14.19
C VAL A 83 15.97 8.13 -12.69
N TYR A 84 16.71 7.20 -12.08
CA TYR A 84 17.06 7.28 -10.66
C TYR A 84 17.93 8.50 -10.33
N GLY A 85 18.90 8.82 -11.18
CA GLY A 85 19.74 10.01 -11.05
C GLY A 85 18.94 11.31 -11.06
N LEU A 86 17.84 11.36 -11.83
CA LEU A 86 16.93 12.51 -11.85
C LEU A 86 16.06 12.60 -10.58
N VAL A 87 15.69 11.46 -9.99
CA VAL A 87 14.86 11.40 -8.77
C VAL A 87 15.69 11.57 -7.49
N SER A 88 16.98 11.22 -7.52
CA SER A 88 17.87 11.19 -6.35
C SER A 88 18.64 12.51 -6.16
N PRO A 89 18.75 13.03 -4.92
CA PRO A 89 18.04 12.58 -3.72
C PRO A 89 16.55 12.92 -3.84
N LEU A 90 15.70 12.04 -3.29
CA LEU A 90 14.26 12.28 -3.26
C LEU A 90 13.95 13.54 -2.44
N ASP A 91 13.89 14.67 -3.12
CA ASP A 91 13.33 15.90 -2.60
C ASP A 91 11.87 15.94 -2.98
N CYS A 92 11.01 15.50 -2.06
CA CYS A 92 9.57 15.35 -2.26
C CYS A 92 8.82 16.70 -2.39
N MET A 93 9.51 17.78 -2.75
CA MET A 93 8.98 19.14 -2.81
C MET A 93 8.73 19.63 -4.25
N ASP A 94 9.04 18.81 -5.26
CA ASP A 94 8.95 19.17 -6.68
C ASP A 94 7.98 18.23 -7.40
N GLU A 95 6.97 18.80 -8.07
CA GLU A 95 5.95 18.08 -8.85
C GLU A 95 6.60 17.25 -9.98
N ILE A 96 7.66 17.77 -10.60
CA ILE A 96 8.37 17.09 -11.70
C ILE A 96 9.10 15.86 -11.16
N LYS A 97 9.71 15.97 -9.97
CA LYS A 97 10.35 14.84 -9.31
C LYS A 97 9.35 13.74 -8.96
N LEU A 98 8.08 14.07 -8.70
CA LEU A 98 7.05 13.05 -8.55
C LEU A 98 6.78 12.33 -9.88
N SER A 99 6.63 13.06 -10.97
CA SER A 99 6.44 12.44 -12.28
C SER A 99 7.60 11.50 -12.63
N LEU A 100 8.84 11.91 -12.34
CA LEU A 100 10.02 11.05 -12.46
C LEU A 100 10.03 9.87 -11.48
N PHE A 101 9.46 10.05 -10.28
CA PHE A 101 9.28 8.98 -9.31
C PHE A 101 8.29 7.92 -9.82
N GLU A 102 7.20 8.34 -10.45
CA GLU A 102 6.26 7.43 -11.10
C GLU A 102 6.96 6.60 -12.18
N LEU A 103 7.84 7.22 -12.98
CA LEU A 103 8.70 6.50 -13.95
C LEU A 103 9.62 5.50 -13.26
N SER A 104 10.24 5.88 -12.15
CA SER A 104 11.08 4.96 -11.37
C SER A 104 10.27 3.78 -10.85
N LEU A 105 9.02 4.00 -10.45
CA LEU A 105 8.14 2.95 -9.93
C LEU A 105 7.60 2.01 -11.02
N SER A 106 7.36 2.49 -12.25
CA SER A 106 6.97 1.60 -13.36
C SER A 106 8.10 0.62 -13.69
N MET A 107 9.36 1.03 -13.53
CA MET A 107 10.51 0.16 -13.76
C MET A 107 10.78 -0.87 -12.66
N LEU A 108 10.02 -0.91 -11.56
CA LEU A 108 10.23 -1.90 -10.50
C LEU A 108 10.04 -3.34 -10.99
N LEU A 109 9.11 -3.59 -11.93
CA LEU A 109 8.96 -4.93 -12.50
C LEU A 109 10.18 -5.32 -13.31
N VAL A 110 10.75 -4.38 -14.07
CA VAL A 110 12.00 -4.57 -14.81
C VAL A 110 13.15 -4.93 -13.87
N VAL A 111 13.37 -4.14 -12.80
CA VAL A 111 14.43 -4.41 -11.81
C VAL A 111 14.24 -5.78 -11.16
N LYS A 112 12.99 -6.16 -10.86
CA LYS A 112 12.70 -7.51 -10.33
C LYS A 112 13.08 -8.60 -11.33
N THR A 113 12.69 -8.44 -12.59
CA THR A 113 12.96 -9.41 -13.65
C THR A 113 14.45 -9.60 -13.87
N LEU A 114 15.22 -8.50 -13.85
CA LEU A 114 16.69 -8.54 -13.88
C LEU A 114 17.28 -9.30 -12.70
N GLN A 115 16.77 -9.07 -11.49
CA GLN A 115 17.20 -9.76 -10.28
C GLN A 115 16.87 -11.26 -10.28
N ASP A 116 15.71 -11.65 -10.79
CA ASP A 116 15.25 -13.04 -10.82
C ASP A 116 15.95 -13.85 -11.95
N ASN A 117 16.84 -13.24 -12.74
CA ASN A 117 17.47 -13.88 -13.89
C ASN A 117 18.65 -14.78 -13.48
N ASP A 118 18.45 -16.11 -13.60
CA ASP A 118 19.41 -17.18 -13.29
C ASP A 118 20.49 -17.43 -14.37
N THR A 119 20.55 -16.62 -15.43
CA THR A 119 21.51 -16.82 -16.52
C THR A 119 22.95 -16.53 -16.08
N THR A 120 23.94 -16.85 -16.92
CA THR A 120 25.37 -16.57 -16.68
C THR A 120 25.63 -15.06 -16.69
N VAL A 121 25.23 -14.38 -15.62
CA VAL A 121 25.46 -12.96 -15.37
C VAL A 121 26.92 -12.76 -14.94
N THR A 122 27.60 -11.74 -15.46
CA THR A 122 28.98 -11.42 -15.03
C THR A 122 28.99 -10.82 -13.62
N GLU A 123 30.16 -10.78 -12.95
CA GLU A 123 30.27 -10.13 -11.63
C GLU A 123 29.85 -8.65 -11.67
N GLU A 124 30.26 -7.92 -12.71
CA GLU A 124 29.87 -6.52 -12.95
C GLU A 124 28.35 -6.35 -13.08
N GLU A 125 27.70 -7.25 -13.80
CA GLU A 125 26.24 -7.22 -13.96
C GLU A 125 25.51 -7.55 -12.65
N ILE A 126 26.04 -8.46 -11.82
CA ILE A 126 25.50 -8.73 -10.48
C ILE A 126 25.58 -7.48 -9.60
N GLU A 127 26.72 -6.77 -9.65
CA GLU A 127 26.92 -5.52 -8.90
C GLU A 127 25.92 -4.42 -9.36
N ASN A 128 25.76 -4.24 -10.67
CA ASN A 128 24.81 -3.26 -11.23
C ASN A 128 23.37 -3.57 -10.81
N ILE A 129 22.93 -4.82 -10.93
CA ILE A 129 21.59 -5.25 -10.51
C ILE A 129 21.40 -5.03 -9.00
N ALA A 130 22.40 -5.34 -8.18
CA ALA A 130 22.35 -5.11 -6.75
C ALA A 130 22.22 -3.62 -6.40
N GLU A 131 22.91 -2.75 -7.15
CA GLU A 131 22.77 -1.30 -7.03
C GLU A 131 21.34 -0.85 -7.39
N HIS A 132 20.79 -1.33 -8.51
CA HIS A 132 19.42 -0.98 -8.92
C HIS A 132 18.37 -1.39 -7.90
N VAL A 133 18.48 -2.60 -7.36
CA VAL A 133 17.63 -3.09 -6.27
C VAL A 133 17.76 -2.19 -5.05
N THR A 134 18.97 -1.79 -4.70
CA THR A 134 19.23 -0.88 -3.56
C THR A 134 18.60 0.49 -3.79
N ASN A 135 18.72 1.04 -4.99
CA ASN A 135 18.15 2.32 -5.38
C ASN A 135 16.61 2.27 -5.34
N ALA A 136 16.00 1.24 -5.94
CA ALA A 136 14.56 0.97 -5.86
C ALA A 136 14.06 0.85 -4.42
N ASP A 137 14.83 0.17 -3.55
CA ASP A 137 14.53 0.02 -2.14
C ASP A 137 14.56 1.36 -1.39
N GLN A 138 15.54 2.21 -1.68
CA GLN A 138 15.64 3.54 -1.06
C GLN A 138 14.47 4.42 -1.49
N LEU A 139 14.13 4.37 -2.78
CA LEU A 139 13.03 5.11 -3.39
C LEU A 139 11.68 4.72 -2.76
N CYS A 140 11.37 3.43 -2.71
CA CYS A 140 10.14 2.92 -2.07
C CYS A 140 10.09 3.23 -0.58
N LYS A 141 11.22 3.11 0.15
CA LYS A 141 11.29 3.47 1.57
C LYS A 141 11.02 4.95 1.79
N ALA A 142 11.56 5.82 0.95
CA ALA A 142 11.43 7.26 1.08
C ALA A 142 9.97 7.69 0.90
N LEU A 143 9.29 7.16 -0.12
CA LEU A 143 7.85 7.39 -0.32
C LEU A 143 7.03 6.92 0.89
N CYS A 144 7.21 5.67 1.32
CA CYS A 144 6.42 5.12 2.43
C CYS A 144 6.69 5.83 3.78
N LYS A 145 7.83 6.51 3.95
CA LYS A 145 8.16 7.26 5.17
C LYS A 145 7.61 8.68 5.21
N HIS A 146 7.30 9.28 4.06
CA HIS A 146 6.90 10.68 3.96
C HIS A 146 5.81 10.95 2.92
N PRO A 147 4.71 10.17 2.86
CA PRO A 147 3.64 10.43 1.91
C PRO A 147 2.96 11.79 2.13
N ASP A 148 3.00 12.32 3.36
CA ASP A 148 2.50 13.65 3.71
C ASP A 148 3.18 14.79 2.94
N ARG A 149 4.46 14.61 2.56
CA ARG A 149 5.18 15.60 1.74
C ARG A 149 4.55 15.75 0.36
N LEU A 150 4.03 14.67 -0.18
CA LEU A 150 3.43 14.69 -1.50
C LEU A 150 2.01 15.27 -1.47
N ILE A 151 1.25 15.05 -0.39
CA ILE A 151 -0.06 15.71 -0.22
C ILE A 151 0.08 17.23 -0.20
N ARG A 152 1.15 17.77 0.39
CA ARG A 152 1.45 19.21 0.36
C ARG A 152 1.65 19.77 -1.06
N LEU A 153 1.95 18.93 -2.04
CA LEU A 153 2.06 19.31 -3.45
C LEU A 153 0.73 19.26 -4.20
N GLY A 154 -0.39 19.00 -3.51
CA GLY A 154 -1.72 18.96 -4.14
C GLY A 154 -2.04 17.65 -4.86
N ILE A 155 -1.23 16.60 -4.67
CA ILE A 155 -1.44 15.30 -5.30
C ILE A 155 -2.71 14.65 -4.72
N ILE A 156 -3.59 14.23 -5.63
CA ILE A 156 -4.90 13.64 -5.32
C ILE A 156 -4.71 12.23 -4.70
N SER A 157 -5.60 11.87 -3.77
CA SER A 157 -5.51 10.64 -2.97
C SER A 157 -5.34 9.35 -3.78
N GLU A 158 -5.88 9.29 -5.00
CA GLU A 158 -5.84 8.08 -5.83
C GLU A 158 -4.45 7.79 -6.42
N GLN A 159 -3.83 8.77 -7.09
CA GLN A 159 -2.46 8.62 -7.62
C GLN A 159 -1.49 8.27 -6.49
N MET A 160 -1.62 8.95 -5.34
CA MET A 160 -0.85 8.65 -4.13
C MET A 160 -1.01 7.20 -3.71
N SER A 161 -2.25 6.72 -3.63
CA SER A 161 -2.57 5.37 -3.19
C SER A 161 -1.93 4.33 -4.11
N GLN A 162 -1.95 4.57 -5.43
CA GLN A 162 -1.32 3.68 -6.40
C GLN A 162 0.20 3.64 -6.30
N LEU A 163 0.87 4.79 -6.14
CA LEU A 163 2.32 4.84 -5.94
C LEU A 163 2.71 4.14 -4.64
N LEU A 164 2.01 4.43 -3.55
CA LEU A 164 2.22 3.79 -2.25
C LEU A 164 1.99 2.27 -2.32
N LYS A 165 0.98 1.83 -3.07
CA LYS A 165 0.72 0.40 -3.31
C LYS A 165 1.90 -0.28 -3.99
N ARG A 166 2.42 0.30 -5.09
CA ARG A 166 3.58 -0.25 -5.81
C ARG A 166 4.80 -0.34 -4.90
N SER A 167 5.09 0.71 -4.15
CA SER A 167 6.22 0.74 -3.22
C SER A 167 6.08 -0.26 -2.07
N ILE A 168 4.89 -0.43 -1.51
CA ILE A 168 4.66 -1.45 -0.47
C ILE A 168 4.79 -2.85 -1.05
N LEU A 169 4.14 -3.14 -2.18
CA LEU A 169 4.19 -4.45 -2.80
C LEU A 169 5.64 -4.85 -3.13
N TRP A 170 6.44 -3.91 -3.62
CA TRP A 170 7.89 -4.08 -3.78
C TRP A 170 8.55 -4.48 -2.47
N MET A 171 8.38 -3.67 -1.42
CA MET A 171 8.99 -3.91 -0.12
C MET A 171 8.56 -5.24 0.50
N VAL A 172 7.31 -5.66 0.33
CA VAL A 172 6.79 -6.96 0.76
C VAL A 172 7.46 -8.09 -0.01
N LYS A 173 7.51 -8.01 -1.35
CA LYS A 173 8.19 -9.00 -2.22
C LYS A 173 9.68 -9.13 -1.88
N ARG A 174 10.32 -8.06 -1.39
CA ARG A 174 11.71 -8.06 -0.92
C ARG A 174 11.90 -8.59 0.52
N GLY A 175 10.85 -9.14 1.15
CA GLY A 175 10.91 -9.66 2.52
C GLY A 175 11.03 -8.56 3.59
N LYS A 176 10.74 -7.31 3.26
CA LYS A 176 10.87 -6.15 4.17
C LYS A 176 9.57 -5.77 4.87
N LEU A 177 8.60 -6.70 4.91
CA LEU A 177 7.32 -6.48 5.58
C LEU A 177 7.49 -6.06 7.05
N GLY A 178 8.47 -6.62 7.77
CA GLY A 178 8.77 -6.23 9.15
C GLY A 178 9.14 -4.75 9.31
N HIS A 179 9.70 -4.10 8.29
CA HIS A 179 9.92 -2.65 8.31
C HIS A 179 8.62 -1.89 8.13
N ILE A 180 7.73 -2.35 7.25
CA ILE A 180 6.43 -1.72 6.97
C ILE A 180 5.52 -1.80 8.20
N ILE A 181 5.53 -2.93 8.91
CA ILE A 181 4.79 -3.15 10.16
C ILE A 181 5.57 -2.51 11.34
N SER A 182 5.79 -1.20 11.26
CA SER A 182 6.30 -0.38 12.35
C SER A 182 5.58 0.97 12.35
N TRP A 183 5.45 1.59 13.52
CA TRP A 183 4.79 2.90 13.64
C TRP A 183 5.41 3.99 12.78
N LYS A 184 6.66 3.82 12.34
CA LYS A 184 7.33 4.70 11.39
C LYS A 184 6.60 4.81 10.04
N TYR A 185 5.96 3.73 9.59
CA TYR A 185 5.23 3.66 8.32
C TYR A 185 3.73 3.56 8.53
N VAL A 186 3.28 2.74 9.50
CA VAL A 186 1.85 2.51 9.78
C VAL A 186 1.10 3.79 10.12
N LYS A 187 1.78 4.78 10.71
CA LYS A 187 1.17 6.10 10.99
C LYS A 187 0.61 6.80 9.75
N TYR A 188 1.03 6.40 8.56
CA TYR A 188 0.55 6.96 7.30
C TYR A 188 -0.56 6.15 6.65
N PHE A 189 -1.05 5.08 7.28
CA PHE A 189 -2.13 4.25 6.73
C PHE A 189 -3.39 5.03 6.38
N GLU A 190 -3.65 6.17 7.00
CA GLU A 190 -4.75 7.07 6.60
C GLU A 190 -4.67 7.59 5.15
N PHE A 191 -3.49 7.52 4.52
CA PHE A 191 -3.29 7.90 3.11
C PHE A 191 -3.37 6.72 2.15
N TYR A 192 -3.62 5.52 2.66
CA TYR A 192 -3.72 4.30 1.87
C TYR A 192 -5.19 3.98 1.69
N ASP A 193 -5.53 3.46 0.51
CA ASP A 193 -6.83 2.83 0.33
C ASP A 193 -7.00 1.61 1.27
N GLU A 194 -8.26 1.29 1.55
CA GLU A 194 -8.61 0.20 2.46
C GLU A 194 -8.06 -1.16 1.98
N SER A 195 -8.01 -1.37 0.66
CA SER A 195 -7.54 -2.63 0.08
C SER A 195 -6.07 -2.88 0.41
N ASN A 196 -5.23 -1.87 0.32
CA ASN A 196 -3.79 -1.98 0.58
C ASN A 196 -3.53 -2.23 2.06
N ILE A 197 -4.23 -1.51 2.95
CA ILE A 197 -4.11 -1.74 4.40
C ILE A 197 -4.50 -3.19 4.72
N ASN A 198 -5.61 -3.67 4.16
CA ASN A 198 -6.07 -5.03 4.35
C ASN A 198 -5.09 -6.07 3.80
N GLU A 199 -4.47 -5.83 2.64
CA GLU A 199 -3.44 -6.69 2.07
C GLU A 199 -2.20 -6.77 2.98
N ILE A 200 -1.69 -5.63 3.45
CA ILE A 200 -0.54 -5.55 4.37
C ILE A 200 -0.83 -6.32 5.66
N ILE A 201 -2.00 -6.07 6.28
CA ILE A 201 -2.41 -6.76 7.50
C ILE A 201 -2.60 -8.24 7.23
N SER A 202 -3.12 -8.64 6.07
CA SER A 202 -3.32 -10.04 5.70
C SER A 202 -2.00 -10.80 5.62
N ILE A 203 -0.97 -10.20 5.01
CA ILE A 203 0.36 -10.80 4.85
C ILE A 203 1.13 -10.80 6.18
N ALA A 204 0.94 -9.78 7.03
CA ALA A 204 1.61 -9.69 8.32
C ALA A 204 1.27 -10.88 9.24
N SER A 205 2.26 -11.41 9.94
CA SER A 205 2.03 -12.45 10.95
C SER A 205 1.37 -11.84 12.20
N VAL A 206 0.67 -12.68 12.96
CA VAL A 206 0.07 -12.28 14.25
C VAL A 206 1.15 -11.71 15.18
N GLU A 207 2.33 -12.34 15.22
CA GLU A 207 3.45 -11.90 16.05
C GLU A 207 4.00 -10.53 15.62
N MET A 208 4.09 -10.24 14.32
CA MET A 208 4.50 -8.90 13.84
C MET A 208 3.52 -7.82 14.29
N LEU A 209 2.22 -8.07 14.14
CA LEU A 209 1.17 -7.13 14.56
C LEU A 209 1.14 -6.96 16.07
N LYS A 210 1.31 -8.05 16.83
CA LYS A 210 1.43 -8.00 18.29
C LYS A 210 2.61 -7.14 18.74
N ASN A 211 3.77 -7.32 18.13
CA ASN A 211 4.96 -6.53 18.43
C ASN A 211 4.77 -5.04 18.07
N LEU A 212 4.08 -4.73 16.97
CA LEU A 212 3.69 -3.36 16.63
C LEU A 212 2.80 -2.75 17.72
N LEU A 213 1.75 -3.45 18.14
CA LEU A 213 0.80 -2.93 19.13
C LEU A 213 1.43 -2.76 20.53
N HIS A 214 2.39 -3.61 20.90
CA HIS A 214 3.16 -3.45 22.15
C HIS A 214 4.31 -2.45 22.04
N SER A 215 4.73 -2.07 20.83
CA SER A 215 5.77 -1.06 20.66
C SER A 215 5.25 0.33 21.02
N SER A 216 6.12 1.16 21.61
CA SER A 216 5.76 2.51 22.04
C SER A 216 5.22 3.34 20.88
N SER A 217 4.00 3.84 21.05
CA SER A 217 3.32 4.74 20.12
C SER A 217 2.80 6.01 20.81
N HIS A 218 3.33 6.32 22.00
CA HIS A 218 2.75 7.36 22.87
C HIS A 218 2.75 8.75 22.24
N ASP A 219 3.68 9.05 21.34
CA ASP A 219 3.78 10.36 20.66
C ASP A 219 2.93 10.44 19.37
N LEU A 220 2.23 9.37 18.99
CA LEU A 220 1.41 9.36 17.78
C LEU A 220 0.02 9.90 18.04
N GLN A 221 -0.39 10.85 17.18
CA GLN A 221 -1.74 11.38 17.15
C GLN A 221 -2.78 10.24 16.95
N PRO A 222 -3.93 10.29 17.64
CA PRO A 222 -4.99 9.27 17.55
C PRO A 222 -5.37 8.88 16.12
N SER A 223 -5.52 9.86 15.23
CA SER A 223 -5.89 9.63 13.82
C SER A 223 -4.92 8.70 13.09
N LYS A 224 -3.63 8.77 13.44
CA LYS A 224 -2.56 7.99 12.81
C LYS A 224 -2.59 6.51 13.21
N LYS A 225 -3.21 6.18 14.35
CA LYS A 225 -3.42 4.79 14.80
C LYS A 225 -4.75 4.23 14.32
N PHE A 226 -5.76 5.10 14.16
CA PHE A 226 -7.13 4.70 13.85
C PHE A 226 -7.25 3.82 12.60
N ALA A 227 -6.56 4.16 11.51
CA ALA A 227 -6.60 3.38 10.28
C ALA A 227 -6.17 1.91 10.47
N LEU A 228 -5.11 1.68 11.27
CA LEU A 228 -4.67 0.33 11.65
C LEU A 228 -5.74 -0.38 12.50
N TYR A 229 -6.25 0.30 13.53
CA TYR A 229 -7.20 -0.30 14.48
C TYR A 229 -8.51 -0.66 13.80
N PHE A 230 -9.01 0.20 12.91
CA PHE A 230 -10.19 -0.07 12.12
C PHE A 230 -9.97 -1.29 11.21
N ALA A 231 -8.88 -1.31 10.45
CA ALA A 231 -8.60 -2.43 9.58
C ALA A 231 -8.43 -3.75 10.36
N LEU A 232 -7.78 -3.73 11.53
CA LEU A 232 -7.71 -4.89 12.43
C LEU A 232 -9.08 -5.32 12.96
N ALA A 233 -9.95 -4.39 13.37
CA ALA A 233 -11.27 -4.71 13.91
C ALA A 233 -12.20 -5.37 12.87
N LYS A 234 -12.08 -4.93 11.61
CA LYS A 234 -12.83 -5.45 10.44
C LYS A 234 -12.22 -6.73 9.85
N HIS A 235 -10.99 -7.07 10.21
CA HIS A 235 -10.24 -8.18 9.61
C HIS A 235 -10.94 -9.53 9.79
N GLN A 236 -10.84 -10.45 8.81
CA GLN A 236 -11.53 -11.76 8.88
C GLN A 236 -10.88 -12.76 9.85
N ASN A 237 -9.55 -12.70 10.03
CA ASN A 237 -8.83 -13.55 10.97
C ASN A 237 -9.07 -13.11 12.42
N GLU A 238 -9.70 -13.97 13.22
CA GLU A 238 -10.07 -13.71 14.61
C GLU A 238 -8.88 -13.49 15.55
N GLU A 239 -7.76 -14.20 15.36
CA GLU A 239 -6.56 -14.00 16.19
C GLU A 239 -6.01 -12.58 16.02
N LYS A 240 -6.00 -12.08 14.77
CA LYS A 240 -5.57 -10.70 14.47
C LYS A 240 -6.51 -9.66 15.08
N ARG A 241 -7.83 -9.88 15.02
CA ARG A 241 -8.81 -8.99 15.66
C ARG A 241 -8.57 -8.95 17.18
N LYS A 242 -8.39 -10.11 17.79
CA LYS A 242 -8.17 -10.26 19.24
C LYS A 242 -6.90 -9.60 19.74
N LEU A 243 -5.93 -9.27 18.89
CA LEU A 243 -4.78 -8.46 19.30
C LEU A 243 -5.20 -7.09 19.85
N LEU A 244 -6.35 -6.55 19.42
CA LEU A 244 -6.86 -5.29 19.92
C LEU A 244 -7.26 -5.33 21.41
N PHE A 245 -7.46 -6.52 22.00
CA PHE A 245 -7.70 -6.67 23.45
C PHE A 245 -6.60 -6.01 24.28
N ALA A 246 -5.36 -6.06 23.81
CA ALA A 246 -4.21 -5.52 24.53
C ALA A 246 -4.18 -3.98 24.53
N VAL A 247 -4.93 -3.33 23.64
CA VAL A 247 -4.89 -1.86 23.43
C VAL A 247 -6.28 -1.22 23.53
N LEU A 248 -7.26 -1.89 24.12
CA LEU A 248 -8.66 -1.40 24.19
C LEU A 248 -8.81 -0.01 24.82
N LYS A 249 -7.99 0.32 25.81
CA LYS A 249 -7.98 1.66 26.42
C LYS A 249 -7.60 2.75 25.39
N ASP A 250 -6.50 2.54 24.67
CA ASP A 250 -6.03 3.44 23.61
C ASP A 250 -7.06 3.52 22.46
N VAL A 251 -7.64 2.38 22.09
CA VAL A 251 -8.72 2.31 21.09
C VAL A 251 -9.94 3.14 21.52
N LEU A 252 -10.33 3.09 22.79
CA LEU A 252 -11.45 3.87 23.32
C LEU A 252 -11.15 5.39 23.26
N GLU A 253 -9.95 5.81 23.66
CA GLU A 253 -9.52 7.21 23.57
C GLU A 253 -9.53 7.71 22.12
N ILE A 254 -9.08 6.88 21.17
CA ILE A 254 -9.07 7.24 19.74
C ILE A 254 -10.48 7.35 19.17
N VAL A 255 -11.37 6.41 19.47
CA VAL A 255 -12.73 6.47 18.91
C VAL A 255 -13.51 7.68 19.45
N VAL A 256 -13.23 8.11 20.68
CA VAL A 256 -13.77 9.37 21.24
C VAL A 256 -13.33 10.57 20.41
N ASP A 257 -12.03 10.67 20.10
CA ASP A 257 -11.47 11.76 19.27
C ASP A 257 -11.99 11.72 17.82
N ILE A 258 -12.19 10.53 17.26
CA ILE A 258 -12.80 10.38 15.93
C ILE A 258 -14.26 10.78 15.93
N ALA A 259 -15.04 10.39 16.96
CA ALA A 259 -16.46 10.73 17.04
C ALA A 259 -16.72 12.24 17.08
N GLY A 260 -15.82 13.02 17.68
CA GLY A 260 -15.90 14.48 17.69
C GLY A 260 -15.71 15.12 16.30
N ARG A 261 -15.10 14.42 15.35
CA ARG A 261 -14.83 14.89 13.98
C ARG A 261 -15.74 14.26 12.93
N ASP A 262 -15.97 12.96 13.06
CA ASP A 262 -16.79 12.14 12.16
C ASP A 262 -17.47 11.01 12.94
N TYR A 263 -18.65 11.30 13.45
CA TYR A 263 -19.46 10.35 14.22
C TYR A 263 -19.91 9.14 13.39
N LEU A 264 -20.06 9.27 12.06
CA LEU A 264 -20.47 8.14 11.20
C LEU A 264 -19.36 7.11 11.07
N THR A 265 -18.12 7.58 10.94
CA THR A 265 -16.93 6.72 10.96
C THR A 265 -16.76 6.06 12.32
N ALA A 266 -16.99 6.78 13.42
CA ALA A 266 -16.95 6.21 14.76
C ALA A 266 -18.02 5.12 14.98
N ILE A 267 -19.28 5.36 14.55
CA ILE A 267 -20.35 4.35 14.61
C ILE A 267 -19.97 3.10 13.83
N ASP A 268 -19.38 3.26 12.64
CA ASP A 268 -18.99 2.11 11.82
C ASP A 268 -17.87 1.31 12.50
N PHE A 269 -16.87 1.98 13.05
CA PHE A 269 -15.82 1.33 13.83
C PHE A 269 -16.39 0.61 15.06
N LEU A 270 -17.32 1.23 15.78
CA LEU A 270 -17.96 0.64 16.97
C LEU A 270 -18.65 -0.70 16.66
N ARG A 271 -19.26 -0.83 15.48
CA ARG A 271 -19.87 -2.10 15.02
C ARG A 271 -18.85 -3.24 14.89
N HIS A 272 -17.59 -2.92 14.61
CA HIS A 272 -16.52 -3.90 14.41
C HIS A 272 -15.73 -4.19 15.68
N ILE A 273 -15.50 -3.17 16.51
CA ILE A 273 -14.72 -3.31 17.75
C ILE A 273 -15.53 -3.89 18.90
N LEU A 274 -16.84 -3.63 18.99
CA LEU A 274 -17.66 -4.15 20.10
C LEU A 274 -17.60 -5.69 20.23
N PRO A 275 -17.74 -6.48 19.16
CA PRO A 275 -17.55 -7.92 19.24
C PRO A 275 -16.15 -8.34 19.73
N VAL A 276 -15.13 -7.49 19.49
CA VAL A 276 -13.78 -7.72 20.00
C VAL A 276 -13.68 -7.30 21.46
N ALA A 277 -14.32 -6.20 21.88
CA ALA A 277 -14.30 -5.77 23.27
C ALA A 277 -15.11 -6.70 24.20
N THR A 278 -15.93 -7.61 23.66
CA THR A 278 -16.79 -8.48 24.44
C THR A 278 -16.02 -9.40 25.39
N GLY A 279 -16.43 -9.40 26.67
CA GLY A 279 -15.76 -10.11 27.75
C GLY A 279 -14.53 -9.39 28.33
N SER A 280 -14.21 -8.20 27.85
CA SER A 280 -13.13 -7.36 28.41
C SER A 280 -13.62 -6.45 29.53
N ALA A 281 -12.68 -5.91 30.32
CA ALA A 281 -13.00 -4.90 31.34
C ALA A 281 -13.53 -3.58 30.76
N TYR A 282 -13.25 -3.28 29.48
CA TYR A 282 -13.66 -2.05 28.79
C TYR A 282 -15.00 -2.21 28.05
N GLU A 283 -15.59 -3.41 28.02
CA GLU A 283 -16.81 -3.67 27.28
C GLU A 283 -17.94 -2.69 27.64
N ARG A 284 -18.12 -2.44 28.95
CA ARG A 284 -19.11 -1.49 29.46
C ARG A 284 -18.86 -0.08 28.94
N ASP A 285 -17.60 0.34 28.89
CA ASP A 285 -17.22 1.68 28.45
C ASP A 285 -17.51 1.85 26.95
N PHE A 286 -17.21 0.84 26.12
CA PHE A 286 -17.56 0.85 24.71
C PHE A 286 -19.07 0.88 24.47
N VAL A 287 -19.86 0.12 25.23
CA VAL A 287 -21.33 0.13 25.11
C VAL A 287 -21.91 1.47 25.53
N SER A 288 -21.49 2.00 26.68
CA SER A 288 -21.93 3.31 27.18
C SER A 288 -21.57 4.42 26.18
N PHE A 289 -20.35 4.39 25.64
CA PHE A 289 -19.92 5.34 24.64
C PHE A 289 -20.70 5.22 23.32
N ALA A 290 -20.98 4.00 22.87
CA ALA A 290 -21.80 3.77 21.69
C ALA A 290 -23.20 4.37 21.85
N LEU A 291 -23.85 4.14 23.00
CA LEU A 291 -25.15 4.73 23.30
C LEU A 291 -25.10 6.26 23.39
N ALA A 292 -24.06 6.81 24.03
CA ALA A 292 -23.85 8.25 24.11
C ALA A 292 -23.69 8.90 22.73
N ILE A 293 -22.90 8.33 21.82
CA ILE A 293 -22.79 8.84 20.44
C ILE A 293 -24.16 8.85 19.76
N LEU A 294 -24.91 7.76 19.87
CA LEU A 294 -26.22 7.65 19.22
C LEU A 294 -27.21 8.67 19.76
N ALA A 295 -27.25 8.86 21.08
CA ALA A 295 -28.12 9.84 21.73
C ALA A 295 -27.75 11.28 21.32
N VAL A 296 -26.46 11.63 21.35
CA VAL A 296 -25.97 12.98 20.99
C VAL A 296 -26.23 13.31 19.51
N ASN A 297 -26.21 12.31 18.63
CA ASN A 297 -26.34 12.51 17.18
C ASN A 297 -27.71 12.08 16.63
N CYS A 298 -28.72 11.87 17.48
CA CYS A 298 -30.01 11.29 17.08
C CYS A 298 -30.68 12.04 15.92
N GLU A 299 -30.73 13.37 15.99
CA GLU A 299 -31.31 14.21 14.94
C GLU A 299 -30.58 14.05 13.60
N SER A 300 -29.24 14.15 13.61
CA SER A 300 -28.40 13.98 12.42
C SER A 300 -28.53 12.57 11.82
N LEU A 301 -28.63 11.54 12.66
CA LEU A 301 -28.81 10.15 12.23
C LEU A 301 -30.15 9.93 11.52
N SER A 302 -31.22 10.56 12.02
CA SER A 302 -32.56 10.42 11.46
C SER A 302 -32.68 10.96 10.02
N SER A 303 -31.88 11.96 9.67
CA SER A 303 -31.87 12.56 8.34
C SER A 303 -31.13 11.74 7.26
N ASN A 304 -30.37 10.71 7.63
CA ASN A 304 -29.54 9.94 6.70
C ASN A 304 -29.83 8.44 6.79
N PHE A 305 -30.46 7.88 5.75
CA PHE A 305 -30.85 6.47 5.72
C PHE A 305 -29.67 5.50 5.91
N VAL A 306 -28.50 5.80 5.34
CA VAL A 306 -27.30 4.97 5.51
C VAL A 306 -26.84 5.01 6.97
N ALA A 307 -26.88 6.19 7.59
CA ALA A 307 -26.54 6.37 8.99
C ALA A 307 -27.51 5.65 9.93
N LEU A 308 -28.81 5.73 9.63
CA LEU A 308 -29.86 5.00 10.35
C LEU A 308 -29.64 3.49 10.28
N ARG A 309 -29.31 2.95 9.09
CA ARG A 309 -29.02 1.52 8.93
C ARG A 309 -27.81 1.08 9.76
N LYS A 310 -26.72 1.86 9.76
CA LYS A 310 -25.54 1.58 10.60
C LYS A 310 -25.90 1.62 12.09
N THR A 311 -26.71 2.60 12.50
CA THR A 311 -27.21 2.77 13.87
C THR A 311 -28.06 1.60 14.33
N LEU A 312 -29.03 1.16 13.54
CA LEU A 312 -29.86 0.01 13.87
C LEU A 312 -29.02 -1.27 14.03
N SER A 313 -28.02 -1.46 13.15
CA SER A 313 -27.08 -2.58 13.27
C SER A 313 -26.30 -2.53 14.59
N LEU A 314 -25.89 -1.34 15.04
CA LEU A 314 -25.18 -1.14 16.31
C LEU A 314 -26.10 -1.39 17.52
N LEU A 315 -27.32 -0.83 17.51
CA LEU A 315 -28.32 -1.03 18.56
C LEU A 315 -28.73 -2.50 18.70
N LEU A 316 -28.89 -3.23 17.60
CA LEU A 316 -29.19 -4.67 17.63
C LEU A 316 -28.06 -5.47 18.29
N PHE A 317 -26.81 -5.09 18.04
CA PHE A 317 -25.66 -5.69 18.72
C PHE A 317 -25.71 -5.40 20.23
N ILE A 318 -25.86 -4.13 20.60
CA ILE A 318 -25.96 -3.71 22.01
C ILE A 318 -27.12 -4.42 22.72
N LYS A 319 -28.30 -4.52 22.08
CA LYS A 319 -29.46 -5.24 22.64
C LYS A 319 -29.18 -6.73 22.87
N THR A 320 -28.49 -7.37 21.92
CA THR A 320 -28.12 -8.79 22.04
C THR A 320 -27.17 -8.99 23.22
N TYR A 321 -26.19 -8.10 23.38
CA TYR A 321 -25.28 -8.05 24.53
C TYR A 321 -26.02 -7.87 25.86
N MET A 322 -26.86 -6.84 25.95
CA MET A 322 -27.65 -6.48 27.14
C MET A 322 -28.48 -7.65 27.67
N ARG A 323 -29.00 -8.46 26.73
CA ARG A 323 -29.76 -9.67 27.06
C ARG A 323 -28.87 -10.80 27.58
N GLN A 324 -27.66 -10.96 27.06
CA GLN A 324 -26.73 -12.01 27.45
C GLN A 324 -26.07 -11.75 28.81
N THR A 325 -25.74 -10.50 29.12
CA THR A 325 -25.06 -10.14 30.38
C THR A 325 -26.02 -9.84 31.53
N GLY A 326 -27.32 -9.78 31.28
CA GLY A 326 -28.33 -9.46 32.30
C GLY A 326 -28.28 -8.01 32.79
N VAL A 327 -27.50 -7.14 32.15
CA VAL A 327 -27.34 -5.71 32.51
C VAL A 327 -28.55 -4.90 32.00
N THR A 328 -29.77 -5.40 32.16
CA THR A 328 -30.99 -4.75 31.65
C THR A 328 -31.36 -3.49 32.43
N ALA A 329 -31.04 -3.40 33.72
CA ALA A 329 -31.53 -2.35 34.60
C ALA A 329 -30.86 -0.97 34.40
N PHE A 330 -29.61 -0.90 33.94
CA PHE A 330 -28.90 0.38 33.84
C PHE A 330 -29.10 1.06 32.48
N TYR A 331 -29.13 0.30 31.38
CA TYR A 331 -29.30 0.90 30.05
C TYR A 331 -30.73 0.85 29.52
N SER A 332 -31.71 0.29 30.24
CA SER A 332 -33.12 0.51 29.88
C SER A 332 -33.43 2.00 29.80
N PHE A 333 -32.85 2.80 30.72
CA PHE A 333 -32.99 4.25 30.72
C PHE A 333 -32.36 4.92 29.48
N GLU A 334 -31.15 4.49 29.07
CA GLU A 334 -30.51 5.03 27.87
C GLU A 334 -31.20 4.58 26.57
N LEU A 335 -31.77 3.37 26.53
CA LEU A 335 -32.56 2.89 25.40
C LEU A 335 -33.92 3.59 25.29
N ASP A 336 -34.57 3.91 26.42
CA ASP A 336 -35.81 4.71 26.42
C ASP A 336 -35.55 6.13 25.90
N LEU A 337 -34.35 6.68 26.12
CA LEU A 337 -33.89 7.94 25.53
C LEU A 337 -33.63 7.88 24.02
N VAL A 338 -33.33 6.69 23.47
CA VAL A 338 -33.12 6.50 22.02
C VAL A 338 -34.41 6.10 21.29
N ASN A 339 -35.37 5.48 22.00
CA ASN A 339 -36.65 5.05 21.43
C ASN A 339 -37.72 6.16 21.40
N ASN A 340 -37.59 7.17 22.24
CA ASN A 340 -38.42 8.39 22.20
C ASN A 340 -37.76 9.45 21.32
#